data_AF-A0A0W1CP99-F1
#
_entry.id   AF-A0A0W1CP99-F1
#
_cell.length_a   1.000
_cell.length_b   1.000
_cell.length_c   1.000
_cell.angle_alpha   90.00
_cell.angle_beta   90.00
_cell.angle_gamma   90.00
#
_symmetry.space_group_name_H-M   'P 1'
#
loop_
_entity.id
_entity.type
_entity.pdbx_description
1 polymer ?
#
loop_
_entity_poly.entity_id
_entity_poly.type
_entity_poly.pdbx_seq_one_letter_code
_entity_poly.pdbx_strand_id
1 'polypeptide(L)'
;MDRHCRGAVSTAVVATYLVDVAFFSGDDCFASAVYTIDASTPEGAEHHALSMSLDCIYNDPRIPDLSRAATARPMDDPDAPI
;
A
#
# COMPACT_ATOMS: atom_id res chain seq x y z
N MET A 1 -33.32 -14.77 22.23
CA MET A 1 -33.36 -13.84 21.07
C MET A 1 -31.94 -13.74 20.57
N ASP A 2 -31.60 -14.71 19.75
CA ASP A 2 -30.28 -15.24 19.48
C ASP A 2 -29.97 -14.82 18.06
N ARG A 3 -29.44 -13.60 17.89
CA ARG A 3 -28.97 -13.15 16.59
C ARG A 3 -27.52 -13.58 16.45
N HIS A 4 -27.31 -14.85 16.12
CA HIS A 4 -26.05 -15.27 15.52
C HIS A 4 -25.93 -14.59 14.16
N CYS A 5 -25.23 -13.46 14.13
CA CYS A 5 -24.65 -12.90 12.93
C CYS A 5 -23.63 -13.92 12.43
N ARG A 6 -24.09 -14.93 11.69
CA ARG A 6 -23.23 -15.84 10.94
C ARG A 6 -22.68 -15.05 9.76
N GLY A 7 -21.69 -14.21 10.06
CA GLY A 7 -20.90 -13.54 9.04
C GLY A 7 -20.33 -14.63 8.14
N ALA A 8 -20.66 -14.56 6.86
CA ALA A 8 -19.93 -15.33 5.87
C ALA A 8 -18.46 -14.95 6.03
N VAL A 9 -17.63 -15.87 6.51
CA VAL A 9 -16.19 -15.74 6.39
C VAL A 9 -15.93 -15.87 4.89
N SER A 10 -16.00 -14.74 4.19
CA SER A 10 -15.45 -14.66 2.85
C SER A 10 -13.96 -14.90 3.07
N THR A 11 -13.48 -16.09 2.70
CA THR A 11 -12.05 -16.33 2.53
C THR A 11 -11.61 -15.46 1.36
N ALA A 12 -11.44 -14.17 1.65
CA ALA A 12 -10.92 -13.22 0.71
C ALA A 12 -9.54 -13.74 0.34
N VAL A 13 -9.35 -14.11 -0.93
CA VAL A 13 -8.06 -14.56 -1.43
C VAL A 13 -7.06 -13.46 -1.12
N VAL A 14 -6.03 -13.78 -0.33
CA VAL A 14 -4.97 -12.84 0.01
C VAL A 14 -3.84 -13.09 -0.98
N ALA A 15 -3.41 -12.04 -1.67
CA ALA A 15 -2.24 -12.03 -2.52
C ALA A 15 -1.19 -11.09 -1.91
N THR A 16 0.07 -11.37 -2.19
CA THR A 16 1.18 -10.51 -1.80
C THR A 16 1.40 -9.45 -2.89
N TYR A 17 1.33 -8.18 -2.50
CA TYR A 17 1.58 -7.03 -3.34
C TYR A 17 2.90 -6.36 -2.95
N LEU A 18 3.69 -5.99 -3.95
CA LEU A 18 4.76 -5.02 -3.82
C LEU A 18 4.17 -3.63 -4.08
N VAL A 19 4.13 -2.81 -3.04
CA VAL A 19 3.60 -1.45 -3.11
C VAL A 19 4.76 -0.47 -3.09
N ASP A 20 4.95 0.26 -4.18
CA ASP A 20 5.87 1.39 -4.22
C ASP A 20 5.15 2.63 -3.72
N VAL A 21 5.74 3.30 -2.74
CA VAL A 21 5.26 4.58 -2.21
C VAL A 21 6.28 5.65 -2.59
N ALA A 22 5.90 6.50 -3.53
CA ALA A 22 6.68 7.67 -3.91
C ALA A 22 6.33 8.85 -3.00
N PHE A 23 7.35 9.58 -2.55
CA PHE A 23 7.25 10.78 -1.74
C PHE A 23 7.63 12.00 -2.57
N PHE A 24 6.80 13.03 -2.50
CA PHE A 24 6.93 14.24 -3.30
C PHE A 24 6.99 15.48 -2.42
N SER A 25 7.74 16.47 -2.89
CA SER A 25 7.76 17.84 -2.36
C SER A 25 7.25 18.76 -3.47
N GLY A 26 5.96 19.08 -3.44
CA GLY A 26 5.29 19.67 -4.61
C GLY A 26 5.21 18.66 -5.76
N ASP A 27 5.73 19.02 -6.94
CA ASP A 27 5.75 18.17 -8.14
C ASP A 27 7.01 17.28 -8.25
N ASP A 28 7.98 17.42 -7.34
CA ASP A 28 9.26 16.72 -7.39
C ASP A 28 9.28 15.46 -6.51
N CYS A 29 9.56 14.30 -7.11
CA CYS A 29 9.73 13.04 -6.39
C CYS A 29 11.15 12.95 -5.82
N PHE A 30 11.29 12.96 -4.50
CA PHE A 30 12.60 12.96 -3.85
C PHE A 30 13.00 11.60 -3.25
N ALA A 31 12.04 10.73 -2.98
CA ALA A 31 12.29 9.40 -2.41
C ALA A 31 11.17 8.42 -2.76
N SER A 32 11.48 7.13 -2.71
CA SER A 32 10.48 6.06 -2.73
C SER A 32 10.79 5.00 -1.68
N ALA A 33 9.75 4.31 -1.22
CA ALA A 33 9.84 3.17 -0.32
C ALA A 33 8.97 2.03 -0.85
N VAL A 34 9.50 0.81 -0.81
CA VAL A 34 8.77 -0.39 -1.25
C VAL A 34 8.32 -1.19 -0.04
N TYR A 35 7.05 -1.56 -0.01
CA TYR A 35 6.43 -2.38 1.02
C TYR A 35 5.91 -3.68 0.43
N THR A 36 6.11 -4.78 1.15
CA THR A 36 5.47 -6.07 0.84
C THR A 36 4.24 -6.20 1.71
N ILE A 37 3.05 -6.24 1.09
CA ILE A 37 1.78 -6.23 1.80
C ILE A 37 0.88 -7.34 1.30
N ASP A 38 0.43 -8.16 2.25
CA ASP A 38 -0.59 -9.16 2.02
C ASP A 38 -1.96 -8.50 2.11
N ALA A 39 -2.69 -8.48 1.00
CA ALA A 39 -4.02 -7.89 0.91
C ALA A 39 -4.93 -8.69 -0.03
N SER A 40 -6.23 -8.52 0.11
CA SER A 40 -7.19 -9.15 -0.79
C SER A 40 -7.46 -8.35 -2.07
N THR A 41 -7.05 -7.08 -2.08
CA THR A 41 -7.16 -6.18 -3.24
C THR A 41 -5.95 -5.25 -3.31
N PRO A 42 -5.54 -4.78 -4.50
CA PRO A 42 -4.44 -3.84 -4.65
C PRO A 42 -4.71 -2.51 -3.93
N GLU A 43 -5.94 -2.00 -3.94
CA GLU A 43 -6.30 -0.76 -3.24
C GLU A 43 -6.16 -0.92 -1.71
N GLY A 44 -6.45 -2.12 -1.20
CA GLY A 44 -6.22 -2.45 0.21
C GLY A 44 -4.73 -2.47 0.54
N ALA A 45 -3.90 -2.99 -0.36
CA ALA A 45 -2.46 -2.95 -0.22
C ALA A 45 -1.92 -1.51 -0.26
N GLU A 46 -2.38 -0.67 -1.19
CA GLU A 46 -2.01 0.74 -1.27
C GLU A 46 -2.38 1.52 -0.02
N HIS A 47 -3.61 1.35 0.48
CA HIS A 47 -4.05 2.02 1.69
C HIS A 47 -3.20 1.62 2.91
N HIS A 48 -2.86 0.34 3.02
CA HIS A 48 -1.99 -0.16 4.08
C HIS A 48 -0.57 0.41 3.93
N ALA A 49 0.00 0.45 2.73
CA ALA A 49 1.32 1.02 2.48
C ALA A 49 1.36 2.52 2.82
N LEU A 50 0.31 3.26 2.46
CA LEU A 50 0.18 4.67 2.84
C LEU A 50 0.16 4.84 4.35
N SER A 51 -0.55 3.99 5.10
CA SER A 51 -0.52 4.04 6.56
C SER A 51 0.87 3.73 7.11
N MET A 52 1.57 2.70 6.59
CA MET A 52 2.93 2.35 7.02
C MET A 52 3.94 3.45 6.69
N SER A 53 3.74 4.15 5.58
CA SER A 53 4.62 5.23 5.14
C SER A 53 4.63 6.43 6.09
N LEU A 54 3.63 6.57 6.97
CA LEU A 54 3.59 7.63 7.99
C LEU A 54 4.70 7.48 9.04
N ASP A 55 5.15 6.25 9.30
CA ASP A 55 6.26 5.99 10.23
C ASP A 55 7.62 5.93 9.52
N CYS A 56 7.67 6.22 8.21
CA CYS A 56 8.90 6.20 7.43
C CYS A 56 9.76 7.45 7.68
N ILE A 57 11.08 7.32 7.50
CA ILE A 57 12.04 8.43 7.61
C ILE A 57 11.78 9.58 6.62
N TYR A 58 11.09 9.29 5.51
CA TYR A 58 10.72 10.28 4.50
C TYR A 58 9.44 11.05 4.85
N ASN A 59 8.70 10.63 5.89
CA ASN A 59 7.58 11.39 6.45
C ASN A 59 8.08 12.46 7.42
N ASP A 60 8.72 13.50 6.88
CA ASP A 60 9.20 14.63 7.68
C ASP A 60 8.28 15.86 7.47
N PRO A 61 7.61 16.36 8.52
CA PRO A 61 6.72 17.53 8.41
C PRO A 61 7.44 18.82 8.04
N ARG A 62 8.78 18.84 8.02
CA ARG A 62 9.59 19.97 7.54
C ARG A 62 9.69 20.04 6.02
N ILE A 63 9.31 18.98 5.31
CA ILE A 63 9.28 18.95 3.84
C ILE A 63 8.08 19.78 3.37
N PRO A 64 8.28 20.83 2.55
CA PRO A 64 7.19 21.65 2.03
C PRO A 64 6.33 20.84 1.06
N ASP A 65 5.01 21.06 1.09
CA ASP A 65 4.06 20.41 0.18
C ASP A 65 4.24 18.89 0.10
N LEU A 66 4.56 18.26 1.25
CA LEU A 66 4.80 16.82 1.33
C LEU A 66 3.54 16.06 0.93
N SER A 67 3.65 15.30 -0.15
CA SER A 67 2.62 14.38 -0.61
C SER A 67 3.21 13.01 -0.91
N ARG A 68 2.34 12.01 -1.09
CA ARG A 68 2.75 10.64 -1.36
C ARG A 68 1.73 9.94 -2.24
N ALA A 69 2.20 9.05 -3.09
CA ALA A 69 1.38 8.20 -3.94
C ALA A 69 1.83 6.76 -3.77
N ALA A 70 0.87 5.84 -3.61
CA ALA A 70 1.14 4.42 -3.57
C ALA A 70 0.73 3.78 -4.90
N THR A 71 1.47 2.78 -5.33
CA THR A 71 1.14 1.98 -6.50
C THR A 71 1.43 0.52 -6.18
N ALA A 72 0.36 -0.28 -6.07
CA ALA A 72 0.48 -1.71 -5.84
C ALA A 72 0.73 -2.46 -7.14
N ARG A 73 1.64 -3.42 -7.09
CA ARG A 73 1.84 -4.44 -8.13
C ARG A 73 1.83 -5.81 -7.48
N PRO A 74 1.15 -6.81 -8.07
CA PRO A 74 1.21 -8.16 -7.54
C PRO A 74 2.65 -8.67 -7.60
N MET A 75 3.10 -9.37 -6.55
CA MET A 75 4.44 -9.95 -6.52
C MET A 75 4.58 -11.14 -7.49
N ASP A 76 3.46 -11.76 -7.84
CA ASP A 76 3.34 -12.92 -8.74
C ASP A 76 3.04 -12.47 -10.19
N ASP A 77 3.68 -11.42 -10.68
CA ASP A 77 3.55 -10.98 -12.07
C ASP A 77 4.70 -11.58 -12.92
N PRO A 78 4.53 -12.77 -13.55
CA PRO A 78 5.56 -13.41 -14.35
C PRO A 78 5.81 -12.74 -15.71
N ASP A 79 5.16 -11.60 -16.02
CA ASP A 79 5.17 -10.97 -17.35
C ASP A 79 6.03 -9.69 -17.44
N ALA A 80 6.90 -9.41 -16.47
CA ALA A 80 7.92 -8.38 -16.64
C ALA A 80 9.02 -8.89 -17.60
N PRO A 81 9.19 -8.31 -18.81
CA PRO A 81 10.25 -8.72 -19.70
C PRO A 81 11.62 -8.46 -19.04
N ILE A 82 12.42 -9.53 -18.98
CA ILE A 82 13.86 -9.53 -18.64
C ILE A 82 14.67 -8.71 -19.65
#